data_AF-A0AAX3FTN3-F1
#
_entry.id   AF-A0AAX3FTN3-F1
#
_cell.length_a   1.000
_cell.length_b   1.000
_cell.length_c   1.000
_cell.angle_alpha   90.00
_cell.angle_beta   90.00
_cell.angle_gamma   90.00
#
_symmetry.space_group_name_H-M   'P 1'
#
loop_
_entity.id
_entity.type
_entity.pdbx_description
1 polymer ?
#
loop_
_entity_poly.entity_id
_entity_poly.type
_entity_poly.pdbx_seq_one_letter_code
_entity_poly.pdbx_strand_id
1 'polypeptide(L)'
;MSHQAQRQFQEKFVVRLPDGMRDKIARLARSNDRSMNSEIVHRLEYTTELETALERANKIIDKLLSGSSAGNAVMHAGAEA
;
A
#
# COMPACT_ATOMS: atom_id res chain seq x y z
N MET A 1 -15.66 26.12 -33.07
CA MET A 1 -14.65 25.30 -32.35
C MET A 1 -15.28 24.70 -31.10
N SER A 2 -16.05 23.63 -31.28
CA SER A 2 -16.69 22.89 -30.20
C SER A 2 -15.62 22.07 -29.47
N HIS A 3 -15.34 22.42 -28.21
CA HIS A 3 -14.56 21.57 -27.32
C HIS A 3 -15.45 20.37 -26.96
N GLN A 4 -15.36 19.32 -27.77
CA GLN A 4 -15.91 18.02 -27.47
C GLN A 4 -15.09 17.49 -26.30
N ALA A 5 -15.52 17.80 -25.08
CA ALA A 5 -14.97 17.21 -23.88
C ALA A 5 -15.03 15.69 -24.07
N GLN A 6 -13.88 15.06 -24.21
CA GLN A 6 -13.72 13.61 -24.12
C GLN A 6 -14.37 13.21 -22.79
N ARG A 7 -15.60 12.71 -22.85
CA ARG A 7 -16.22 12.02 -21.72
C ARG A 7 -15.39 10.77 -21.53
N GLN A 8 -14.38 10.84 -20.67
CA GLN A 8 -13.77 9.64 -20.13
C GLN A 8 -14.91 8.82 -19.54
N PHE A 9 -15.16 7.64 -20.11
CA PHE A 9 -16.16 6.73 -19.60
C PHE A 9 -15.70 6.29 -18.20
N GLN A 10 -16.30 6.86 -17.17
CA GLN A 10 -16.12 6.43 -15.79
C GLN A 10 -17.17 5.37 -15.49
N GLU A 11 -16.72 4.18 -15.10
CA GLU A 11 -17.61 3.15 -14.59
C GLU A 11 -18.18 3.60 -13.24
N LYS A 12 -19.50 3.45 -13.07
CA LYS A 12 -20.20 3.85 -11.84
C LYS A 12 -20.85 2.63 -11.22
N PHE A 13 -20.54 2.40 -9.95
CA PHE A 13 -21.20 1.39 -9.12
C PHE A 13 -21.60 2.01 -7.78
N VAL A 14 -22.61 1.41 -7.13
CA VAL A 14 -23.13 1.87 -5.84
C VAL A 14 -22.57 0.98 -4.73
N VAL A 15 -21.88 1.59 -3.76
CA VAL A 15 -21.35 0.91 -2.59
C VAL A 15 -22.26 1.15 -1.38
N ARG A 16 -22.64 0.08 -0.69
CA ARG A 16 -23.32 0.15 0.61
C ARG A 16 -22.27 0.27 1.70
N LEU A 17 -22.28 1.38 2.42
CA LEU A 17 -21.36 1.64 3.51
C LEU A 17 -22.05 1.38 4.86
N PRO A 18 -21.34 0.84 5.86
CA PRO A 18 -21.82 0.82 7.23
C PRO A 18 -22.09 2.23 7.78
N ASP A 19 -22.91 2.31 8.83
CA ASP A 19 -23.27 3.57 9.47
C ASP A 19 -22.04 4.38 9.88
N GLY A 20 -22.08 5.69 9.63
CA GLY A 20 -21.00 6.62 9.92
C GLY A 20 -19.75 6.53 9.01
N MET A 21 -19.61 5.48 8.19
CA MET A 21 -18.43 5.34 7.32
C MET A 21 -18.41 6.41 6.21
N ARG A 22 -19.58 6.77 5.66
CA ARG A 22 -19.67 7.86 4.67
C ARG A 22 -19.15 9.18 5.22
N ASP A 23 -19.54 9.53 6.46
CA ASP A 23 -19.12 10.78 7.09
C ASP A 23 -17.63 10.77 7.44
N LYS A 24 -17.10 9.61 7.84
CA LYS A 24 -15.67 9.41 8.03
C LYS A 24 -14.90 9.68 6.73
N ILE A 25 -15.32 9.11 5.61
CA ILE A 25 -14.70 9.35 4.30
C ILE A 25 -14.80 10.83 3.92
N ALA A 26 -15.96 11.45 4.13
CA ALA A 26 -16.16 12.87 3.82
C ALA A 26 -15.22 13.80 4.62
N ARG A 27 -14.98 13.49 5.91
CA ARG A 27 -14.01 14.25 6.72
C ARG A 27 -12.58 14.10 6.21
N LEU A 28 -12.17 12.87 5.88
CA LEU A 28 -10.83 12.57 5.37
C LEU A 28 -10.58 13.20 4.00
N ALA A 29 -11.58 13.16 3.12
CA ALA A 29 -11.51 13.81 1.82
C ALA A 29 -11.31 15.32 1.96
N ARG A 30 -12.05 15.96 2.88
CA ARG A 30 -11.90 17.39 3.18
C ARG A 30 -10.54 17.74 3.79
N SER A 31 -10.02 16.93 4.71
CA SER A 31 -8.69 17.19 5.29
C SER A 31 -7.56 17.04 4.28
N ASN A 32 -7.79 16.31 3.20
CA ASN A 32 -6.81 16.03 2.16
C ASN A 32 -7.03 16.84 0.87
N ASP A 33 -7.92 17.85 0.91
CA ASP A 33 -8.28 18.68 -0.25
C ASP A 33 -8.71 17.87 -1.49
N ARG A 34 -9.44 16.77 -1.27
CA ARG A 34 -9.91 15.83 -2.30
C ARG A 34 -11.43 15.71 -2.31
N SER A 35 -11.98 15.35 -3.47
CA SER A 35 -13.35 14.85 -3.53
C SER A 35 -13.46 13.51 -2.80
N MET A 36 -14.66 13.14 -2.31
CA MET A 36 -14.87 11.82 -1.72
C MET A 36 -14.49 10.69 -2.68
N ASN A 37 -14.78 10.85 -3.98
CA ASN A 37 -14.40 9.87 -4.99
C ASN A 37 -12.88 9.73 -5.12
N SER A 38 -12.18 10.87 -5.24
CA SER A 38 -10.72 10.91 -5.34
C SER A 38 -10.05 10.31 -4.10
N GLU A 39 -10.62 10.52 -2.92
CA GLU A 39 -10.10 9.96 -1.67
C GLU A 39 -10.33 8.45 -1.56
N ILE A 40 -11.47 7.94 -2.04
CA ILE A 40 -11.73 6.50 -2.12
C ILE A 40 -10.75 5.84 -3.07
N VAL A 41 -10.60 6.38 -4.29
CA VAL A 41 -9.67 5.87 -5.31
C VAL A 41 -8.23 5.87 -4.78
N HIS A 42 -7.77 7.00 -4.24
CA HIS A 42 -6.44 7.10 -3.66
C HIS A 42 -6.20 6.06 -2.57
N ARG A 43 -7.18 5.81 -1.68
CA ARG A 43 -7.00 4.78 -0.65
C ARG A 43 -6.85 3.38 -1.25
N LEU A 44 -7.62 3.06 -2.28
CA LEU A 44 -7.53 1.75 -2.93
C LEU A 44 -6.16 1.55 -3.58
N GLU A 45 -5.67 2.55 -4.33
CA GLU A 45 -4.35 2.51 -4.98
C GLU A 45 -3.22 2.43 -3.95
N TYR A 46 -3.27 3.29 -2.93
CA TYR A 46 -2.26 3.37 -1.89
C TYR A 46 -2.14 2.08 -1.06
N THR A 47 -3.26 1.37 -0.82
CA THR A 47 -3.22 0.07 -0.12
C THR A 47 -2.40 -0.96 -0.91
N THR A 48 -2.56 -1.04 -2.24
CA THR A 48 -1.79 -1.96 -3.08
C THR A 48 -0.29 -1.63 -3.09
N GLU A 49 0.05 -0.34 -3.13
CA GLU A 49 1.45 0.10 -3.05
C GLU A 49 2.08 -0.28 -1.70
N LEU A 50 1.36 -0.07 -0.60
CA LEU A 50 1.79 -0.44 0.75
C LEU A 50 2.01 -1.95 0.89
N GLU A 51 1.08 -2.78 0.40
CA GLU A 51 1.22 -4.24 0.41
C GLU A 51 2.49 -4.68 -0.34
N THR A 52 2.74 -4.08 -1.49
CA THR A 52 3.93 -4.38 -2.29
C THR A 52 5.22 -3.92 -1.58
N ALA A 53 5.21 -2.76 -0.94
CA ALA A 53 6.34 -2.28 -0.16
C ALA A 53 6.63 -3.18 1.05
N LEU A 54 5.58 -3.64 1.74
CA LEU A 54 5.68 -4.56 2.87
C LEU A 54 6.28 -5.90 2.45
N GLU A 55 5.83 -6.47 1.34
CA GLU A 55 6.37 -7.71 0.78
C GLU A 55 7.88 -7.59 0.46
N ARG A 56 8.30 -6.46 -0.11
CA ARG A 56 9.72 -6.20 -0.38
C ARG A 56 10.52 -6.10 0.92
N ALA A 57 9.99 -5.43 1.94
CA ALA A 57 10.65 -5.29 3.23
C ALA A 57 10.84 -6.66 3.90
N ASN A 58 9.82 -7.52 3.89
CA ASN A 58 9.91 -8.88 4.45
C ASN A 58 11.00 -9.72 3.75
N LYS A 59 11.08 -9.67 2.41
CA LYS A 59 12.14 -10.37 1.66
C LYS A 59 13.55 -9.93 2.03
N ILE A 60 13.73 -8.63 2.29
CA ILE A 60 15.03 -8.10 2.72
C ILE A 60 15.36 -8.62 4.12
N ILE A 61 14.40 -8.60 5.05
CA ILE A 61 14.57 -9.13 6.40
C ILE A 61 14.97 -10.60 6.34
N ASP A 62 14.27 -11.43 5.57
CA ASP A 62 14.57 -12.85 5.42
C ASP A 62 15.98 -13.09 4.86
N LYS A 63 16.40 -12.29 3.87
CA LYS A 63 17.76 -12.37 3.30
C LYS A 63 18.84 -11.99 4.31
N LEU A 64 18.60 -10.97 5.14
CA LEU A 64 19.55 -10.55 6.18
C LEU A 64 19.66 -11.59 7.30
N LEU A 65 18.53 -12.18 7.71
CA LEU A 65 18.50 -13.21 8.75
C LEU A 65 19.12 -14.54 8.27
N SER A 66 18.81 -14.98 7.06
CA SER A 66 19.39 -16.19 6.48
C SER A 66 20.90 -16.06 6.20
N GLY A 67 21.38 -14.88 5.81
CA GLY A 67 22.81 -14.60 5.61
C GLY A 67 23.62 -14.55 6.92
N SER A 68 22.98 -14.22 8.05
CA SER A 68 23.66 -14.10 9.35
C SER A 68 23.96 -15.46 10.00
N SER A 69 23.18 -16.50 9.70
CA SER A 69 23.43 -17.86 10.23
C SER A 69 24.65 -18.56 9.59
N ALA A 70 25.05 -18.18 8.37
CA ALA A 70 26.20 -18.78 7.69
C ALA A 70 27.56 -18.23 8.18
N GLY A 71 27.60 -16.99 8.70
CA GLY A 71 28.84 -16.35 9.18
C GLY A 71 29.29 -16.80 10.57
N ASN A 72 28.36 -17.19 11.45
CA ASN A 72 28.69 -17.56 12.83
C ASN A 72 29.06 -19.04 13.02
N ALA A 73 28.70 -19.94 12.10
CA ALA A 73 29.02 -21.36 12.21
C ALA A 73 30.51 -21.68 11.95
N VAL A 74 31.23 -20.81 11.22
CA VAL A 74 32.63 -21.06 10.83
C VAL A 74 33.63 -20.61 11.90
N MET A 75 33.26 -19.74 12.84
CA MET A 75 34.20 -19.24 13.87
C MET A 75 34.35 -20.15 15.09
N HIS A 76 33.46 -21.13 15.31
CA HIS A 76 33.55 -22.04 16.46
C HIS A 76 34.27 -23.37 16.16
N ALA A 77 34.54 -23.70 14.90
CA ALA A 77 35.13 -24.98 14.50
C ALA A 77 36.66 -24.98 14.38
N GLY A 78 37.34 -23.86 14.67
CA GLY A 78 38.79 -23.70 14.49
C GLY A 78 39.61 -23.46 15.75
N ALA A 79 39.05 -23.66 16.95
CA ALA A 79 39.69 -23.30 18.23
C ALA A 79 40.02 -24.51 19.13
N GLU A 80 40.13 -25.72 18.58
CA GLU A 80 40.69 -26.88 19.29
C GLU A 80 41.80 -27.50 18.44
N ALA A 81 43.03 -27.04 18.67
CA ALA A 81 44.29 -27.69 18.27
C ALA A 81 45.31 -27.49 19.40
#